data_AF-A0A1G6SZF2-F1
#
_entry.id   AF-A0A1G6SZF2-F1
#
_cell.length_a   1.000
_cell.length_b   1.000
_cell.length_c   1.000
_cell.angle_alpha   90.00
_cell.angle_beta   90.00
_cell.angle_gamma   90.00
#
_symmetry.space_group_name_H-M   'P 1'
#
loop_
_entity.id
_entity.type
_entity.pdbx_description
1 polymer ?
#
loop_
_entity_poly.entity_id
_entity_poly.type
_entity_poly.pdbx_seq_one_letter_code
_entity_poly.pdbx_strand_id
1 'polypeptide(L)' 'MPLPDSNAWLKYLGLAAQLLVMIGLAVYAGLWLDKKLGVAPLFIILLPLLVLGATFYQLYKETVKKKQ' A
#
# COMPACT_ATOMS: atom_id res chain seq x y z
N MET A 1 -30.30 -17.23 -14.47
CA MET A 1 -28.85 -16.92 -14.40
C MET A 1 -28.65 -16.00 -13.21
N PRO A 2 -27.85 -16.36 -12.19
CA PRO A 2 -27.51 -15.42 -11.12
C PRO A 2 -26.73 -14.25 -11.71
N LEU A 3 -27.09 -13.02 -11.32
CA LEU A 3 -26.39 -11.81 -11.75
C LEU A 3 -24.99 -11.78 -11.12
N PRO A 4 -23.95 -11.28 -11.81
CA PRO A 4 -22.62 -11.16 -11.24
C PRO A 4 -22.67 -10.36 -9.94
N ASP A 5 -22.10 -10.90 -8.88
CA ASP A 5 -22.08 -10.30 -7.55
C ASP A 5 -21.32 -8.96 -7.57
N SER A 6 -22.02 -7.84 -7.74
CA SER A 6 -21.46 -6.48 -7.71
C SER A 6 -20.58 -6.21 -6.48
N ASN A 7 -20.84 -6.93 -5.39
CA ASN A 7 -20.11 -6.84 -4.12
C ASN A 7 -18.66 -7.30 -4.22
N ALA A 8 -18.34 -8.26 -5.10
CA ALA A 8 -16.96 -8.72 -5.28
C ALA A 8 -16.10 -7.62 -5.90
N TRP A 9 -16.59 -6.98 -6.96
CA TRP A 9 -15.91 -5.88 -7.65
C TRP A 9 -15.69 -4.66 -6.75
N LEU A 10 -16.70 -4.26 -5.99
CA LEU A 10 -16.58 -3.17 -5.01
C LEU A 10 -15.53 -3.48 -3.95
N LYS A 11 -15.43 -4.72 -3.49
CA LYS A 11 -14.40 -5.15 -2.53
C LYS A 11 -12.99 -5.04 -3.12
N TYR A 12 -12.78 -5.50 -4.35
CA TYR A 12 -11.48 -5.38 -5.02
C TYR A 12 -11.09 -3.93 -5.28
N LEU A 13 -12.05 -3.08 -5.69
CA LEU A 13 -11.83 -1.65 -5.85
C LEU A 13 -11.47 -0.97 -4.53
N GLY A 14 -12.14 -1.34 -3.43
CA GLY A 14 -11.81 -0.83 -2.09
C GLY A 14 -10.38 -1.19 -1.67
N LEU A 15 -9.96 -2.43 -1.90
CA LEU A 15 -8.59 -2.87 -1.63
C LEU A 15 -7.55 -2.14 -2.50
N ALA A 16 -7.84 -1.99 -3.79
CA ALA A 16 -6.97 -1.27 -4.72
C ALA A 16 -6.86 0.23 -4.34
N ALA A 17 -7.98 0.87 -3.99
CA ALA A 17 -8.01 2.25 -3.53
C ALA A 17 -7.23 2.44 -2.24
N GLN A 18 -7.37 1.53 -1.28
CA GLN A 18 -6.59 1.55 -0.04
C GLN A 18 -5.08 1.48 -0.31
N LEU A 19 -4.65 0.58 -1.19
CA LEU A 19 -3.24 0.47 -1.59
C LEU A 19 -2.75 1.74 -2.30
N LEU A 20 -3.57 2.30 -3.19
CA LEU A 20 -3.25 3.52 -3.94
C LEU A 20 -3.12 4.74 -3.02
N VAL A 21 -4.00 4.87 -2.03
CA VAL A 21 -3.90 5.89 -0.98
C VAL A 21 -2.63 5.71 -0.14
N MET A 22 -2.33 4.48 0.28
CA MET A 22 -1.10 4.21 1.05
C MET A 22 0.16 4.58 0.27
N ILE A 23 0.26 4.18 -1.00
CA ILE A 23 1.41 4.53 -1.85
C ILE A 23 1.46 6.04 -2.10
N GLY A 24 0.32 6.67 -2.43
CA GLY A 24 0.24 8.10 -2.66
C GLY A 24 0.72 8.92 -1.45
N LEU A 25 0.31 8.52 -0.24
CA LEU A 25 0.78 9.14 1.00
C LEU A 25 2.28 8.92 1.23
N ALA A 26 2.80 7.72 0.95
CA ALA A 26 4.23 7.41 1.09
C ALA A 26 5.10 8.25 0.14
N VAL A 27 4.67 8.38 -1.12
CA VAL A 27 5.34 9.21 -2.13
C VAL A 27 5.27 10.68 -1.75
N TYR A 28 4.10 11.17 -1.32
CA TYR A 28 3.94 12.56 -0.90
C TYR A 28 4.81 12.89 0.32
N ALA A 29 4.83 12.01 1.32
CA ALA A 29 5.71 12.15 2.48
C ALA A 29 7.19 12.13 2.07
N GLY A 30 7.58 11.23 1.17
CA GLY A 30 8.95 11.16 0.65
C GLY A 30 9.36 12.42 -0.08
N LEU A 31 8.51 12.95 -0.97
CA LEU A 31 8.74 14.22 -1.65
C LEU A 31 8.92 15.39 -0.67
N TRP A 32 8.08 15.45 0.37
CA TRP A 32 8.17 16.50 1.37
C TRP A 32 9.45 16.39 2.20
N LEU A 33 9.84 15.18 2.62
CA LEU A 33 11.09 14.93 3.35
C LEU A 33 12.32 15.20 2.48
N ASP A 34 12.37 14.67 1.25
CA ASP A 34 13.48 14.87 0.31
C ASP A 34 13.68 16.38 0.05
N LYS A 35 12.59 17.13 -0.19
CA LYS A 35 12.66 18.60 -0.35
C LYS A 35 13.13 19.32 0.91
N LYS A 36 12.67 18.90 2.09
CA LYS A 36 13.01 19.57 3.35
C LYS A 36 14.46 19.33 3.77
N LEU A 37 14.98 18.13 3.52
CA LEU A 37 16.33 17.72 3.89
C LEU A 37 17.36 18.01 2.78
N GLY A 38 16.91 18.39 1.58
CA GLY A 38 17.78 18.69 0.44
C GLY A 38 18.58 17.48 -0.06
N VAL A 39 18.13 16.27 0.29
CA VAL A 39 18.78 15.02 -0.11
C VAL A 39 18.31 14.64 -1.52
N ALA A 40 19.15 13.91 -2.25
CA ALA A 40 18.73 13.21 -3.46
C ALA A 40 17.42 12.43 -3.19
N PRO A 41 16.56 12.18 -4.20
CA PRO A 41 15.23 11.58 -4.07
C PRO A 41 15.29 10.13 -3.56
N LEU A 42 15.67 9.99 -2.30
CA LEU A 42 15.93 8.74 -1.60
C LEU A 42 14.67 8.37 -0.85
N PHE A 43 14.07 9.30 -0.10
CA PHE A 43 12.87 9.01 0.69
C PHE A 43 11.66 8.71 -0.19
N ILE A 44 11.52 9.35 -1.35
CA ILE A 44 10.47 9.06 -2.31
C ILE A 44 10.55 7.64 -2.89
N ILE A 45 11.73 7.01 -2.91
CA ILE A 45 11.92 5.63 -3.36
C ILE A 45 11.86 4.66 -2.17
N LEU A 46 12.51 5.02 -1.06
CA LEU A 46 12.63 4.19 0.13
C LEU A 46 11.28 4.03 0.84
N LEU A 47 10.46 5.08 0.93
CA LEU A 47 9.17 5.02 1.63
C LEU A 47 8.15 4.11 0.93
N PRO A 48 7.90 4.20 -0.38
CA PRO A 48 7.04 3.24 -1.08
C PRO A 48 7.56 1.81 -0.96
N LEU A 49 8.89 1.61 -1.03
CA LEU A 49 9.50 0.30 -0.86
C LEU A 49 9.26 -0.26 0.55
N LEU A 50 9.36 0.57 1.59
CA LEU A 50 9.04 0.20 2.96
C LEU A 50 7.55 -0.10 3.14
N VAL A 51 6.66 0.69 2.53
CA VAL A 51 5.20 0.45 2.59
C VAL A 51 4.84 -0.87 1.91
N LEU A 52 5.43 -1.16 0.74
CA LEU A 52 5.28 -2.45 0.08
C LEU A 52 5.83 -3.59 0.94
N GLY A 53 7.05 -3.45 1.46
CA GLY A 53 7.67 -4.45 2.34
C GLY A 53 6.85 -4.71 3.60
N ALA A 54 6.33 -3.66 4.24
CA ALA A 54 5.46 -3.76 5.41
C ALA A 54 4.12 -4.41 5.05
N THR A 55 3.56 -4.12 3.88
CA THR A 55 2.32 -4.75 3.38
C THR A 55 2.53 -6.23 3.15
N PHE A 56 3.62 -6.62 2.48
CA PHE A 56 3.99 -8.03 2.30
C PHE A 56 4.28 -8.72 3.63
N TYR A 57 4.97 -8.06 4.55
CA TYR A 57 5.24 -8.61 5.88
C TYR A 57 3.94 -8.82 6.67
N GLN A 58 3.02 -7.86 6.61
CA GLN A 58 1.69 -8.01 7.21
C GLN A 58 0.91 -9.15 6.56
N LEU A 59 0.89 -9.26 5.24
CA LEU A 59 0.25 -10.36 4.52
C LEU A 59 0.87 -11.72 4.90
N TYR A 60 2.19 -11.81 4.98
CA TYR A 60 2.89 -13.00 5.42
C TYR A 60 2.50 -13.36 6.86
N LYS A 61 2.55 -12.40 7.77
CA LYS A 61 2.17 -12.58 9.17
C LYS A 61 0.70 -12.99 9.31
N GLU A 62 -0.22 -12.35 8.58
CA GLU A 62 -1.64 -12.71 8.56
C GLU A 62 -1.84 -14.12 8.03
N THR A 63 -1.15 -14.49 6.95
CA THR A 63 -1.22 -15.83 6.35
C THR A 63 -0.70 -16.90 7.33
N VAL A 64 0.38 -16.62 8.05
CA VAL A 64 0.96 -17.54 9.05
C VAL A 64 0.09 -17.62 10.31
N LYS A 65 -0.48 -16.49 10.75
CA LYS A 65 -1.30 -16.42 11.98
C LYS A 65 -2.71 -16.98 11.81
N LYS A 66 -3.21 -17.10 10.57
CA LYS A 66 -4.52 -17.72 10.26
C LYS A 66 -4.50 -19.25 10.21
N LYS A 67 -3.41 -19.89 10.67
CA LYS A 67 -3.28 -21.35 10.81
C LYS A 67 -3.51 -21.86 12.24
N GLN A 68 -4.16 -21.07 13.10
CA GLN A 68 -4.63 -21.50 14.43
C GLN A 68 -6.14 -21.29 14.51
#